data_AF-A0A350BBV5-F1
#
_entry.id   AF-A0A350BBV5-F1
#
_cell.length_a   1.000
_cell.length_b   1.000
_cell.length_c   1.000
_cell.angle_alpha   90.00
_cell.angle_beta   90.00
_cell.angle_gamma   90.00
#
_symmetry.space_group_name_H-M   'P 1'
#
loop_
_entity.id
_entity.type
_entity.pdbx_description
1 polymer ?
#
loop_
_entity_poly.entity_id
_entity_poly.type
_entity_poly.pdbx_seq_one_letter_code
_entity_poly.pdbx_strand_id
1 'polypeptide(L)'
;MKKQHFIGFTIVVLTFSLMFTLVNKHDVYEVEALSPMPTNINVTDLNDEQVNAYYDGVASLQGDIFLGALNNIIKDHNEYDYDSDAHRTIYKIIDRNWELSPLTPEQLTAFNYTTDNPFIHKLYADYNDSEETADRFKNDGASRVSFDKEHIWAQSLGNFGRDGGAGSDFHALWPADVKGNQQAHSNYNYATPTSSITSVNNDYGTYVGRNGYITGSTQKVFEPLDEYKGDIARAMFYMPARYFTYVDVLHPKLTLVNGSPASIVASASQPGLAGDLATLLAWHELDPVDEYEIHRNNLLYNNYQGNRNPFIDHPEWAEIAYDPEYTGDGASILPGSSSVGDGVDPDPDPDPDPVITFDSLAVSLKIPTQKFYLFDEVKASDYQVSAIYSDDTSELVTSFSLSIVGQTDLRLNKLGSHTLVFSLTLEEVTRSAQLTIDVQISMVQIIIGVSALIVFGGVFFLIPPIRRSIFKTAKRQVNKSIKRKR
;
A
#
# COMPACT_ATOMS: atom_id res chain seq x y z
N MET A 1 2.81 83.92 -53.75
CA MET A 1 1.37 84.28 -53.89
C MET A 1 0.59 82.98 -53.85
N LYS A 2 -0.30 82.60 -52.92
CA LYS A 2 -1.28 83.24 -52.02
C LYS A 2 -1.30 82.43 -50.69
N LYS A 3 -1.20 83.04 -49.50
CA LYS A 3 -2.27 83.43 -48.51
C LYS A 3 -3.27 82.31 -48.14
N GLN A 4 -3.20 81.78 -46.90
CA GLN A 4 -4.08 82.01 -45.71
C GLN A 4 -5.38 81.16 -45.77
N HIS A 5 -5.87 80.44 -44.74
CA HIS A 5 -6.19 80.84 -43.36
C HIS A 5 -6.36 79.65 -42.37
N PHE A 6 -6.23 80.03 -41.09
CA PHE A 6 -6.61 79.41 -39.81
C PHE A 6 -8.06 78.89 -39.71
N ILE A 7 -8.29 77.87 -38.85
CA ILE A 7 -9.41 77.55 -37.91
C ILE A 7 -9.07 76.12 -37.41
N GLY A 8 -8.91 75.74 -36.14
CA GLY A 8 -9.42 76.26 -34.88
C GLY A 8 -10.67 75.48 -34.44
N PHE A 9 -10.58 74.23 -33.97
CA PHE A 9 -11.59 73.67 -33.05
C PHE A 9 -11.07 72.51 -32.19
N THR A 10 -11.71 72.39 -31.04
CA THR A 10 -11.27 71.84 -29.76
C THR A 10 -11.71 70.38 -29.55
N ILE A 11 -10.82 69.56 -28.97
CA ILE A 11 -10.98 68.41 -28.05
C ILE A 11 -12.31 67.63 -28.07
N VAL A 12 -12.27 66.31 -28.34
CA VAL A 12 -12.82 65.27 -27.45
C VAL A 12 -11.92 64.01 -27.48
N VAL A 13 -11.72 63.50 -26.27
CA VAL A 13 -10.85 62.47 -25.70
C VAL A 13 -11.33 61.01 -25.93
N LEU A 14 -10.36 60.06 -25.95
CA LEU A 14 -10.42 58.57 -25.69
C LEU A 14 -11.24 57.72 -26.69
N THR A 15 -10.86 56.50 -27.13
CA THR A 15 -10.10 55.40 -26.51
C THR A 15 -9.79 54.30 -27.57
N PHE A 16 -8.81 53.45 -27.27
CA PHE A 16 -8.62 52.03 -27.68
C PHE A 16 -7.94 51.63 -29.01
N SER A 17 -6.84 50.87 -28.79
CA SER A 17 -6.31 49.72 -29.55
C SER A 17 -5.65 49.94 -30.93
N LEU A 18 -4.33 49.76 -31.00
CA LEU A 18 -3.63 48.45 -31.12
C LEU A 18 -2.36 48.59 -31.98
N MET A 19 -1.38 47.75 -31.64
CA MET A 19 -0.32 47.20 -32.49
C MET A 19 1.09 47.79 -32.40
N PHE A 20 1.85 47.14 -31.50
CA PHE A 20 3.17 46.53 -31.70
C PHE A 20 4.35 47.42 -32.07
N THR A 21 5.24 47.62 -31.09
CA THR A 21 6.61 47.08 -31.12
C THR A 21 7.30 47.33 -29.79
N LEU A 22 7.27 46.35 -28.89
CA LEU A 22 8.35 46.16 -27.92
C LEU A 22 8.82 44.72 -28.07
N VAL A 23 9.96 44.58 -28.74
CA VAL A 23 10.72 43.32 -28.79
C VAL A 23 11.29 43.11 -27.40
N ASN A 24 11.05 41.91 -26.89
CA ASN A 24 11.46 41.37 -25.60
C ASN A 24 12.87 41.82 -25.20
N LYS A 25 12.96 42.54 -24.10
CA LYS A 25 14.12 42.43 -23.22
C LYS A 25 13.94 41.08 -22.54
N HIS A 26 14.84 40.14 -22.78
CA HIS A 26 14.92 38.92 -21.97
C HIS A 26 15.10 39.37 -20.52
N ASP A 27 14.06 39.17 -19.71
CA ASP A 27 14.21 39.17 -18.26
C ASP A 27 15.08 37.96 -17.95
N VAL A 28 16.38 38.20 -17.85
CA VAL A 28 17.28 37.30 -17.13
C VAL A 28 16.78 37.39 -15.69
N TYR A 29 16.05 36.38 -15.24
CA TYR A 29 15.77 36.18 -13.83
C TYR A 29 17.15 36.10 -13.14
N GLU A 30 17.53 37.17 -12.46
CA GLU A 30 18.60 37.10 -11.48
C GLU A 30 18.15 36.05 -10.46
N VAL A 31 18.81 34.89 -10.49
CA VAL A 31 18.67 33.88 -9.42
C VAL A 31 19.02 34.62 -8.14
N GLU A 32 18.01 34.90 -7.30
CA GLU A 32 18.24 35.48 -5.99
C GLU A 32 19.31 34.63 -5.30
N ALA A 33 20.29 35.28 -4.67
CA ALA A 33 21.36 34.58 -3.99
C ALA A 33 20.74 33.54 -3.04
N LEU A 34 21.11 32.26 -3.20
CA LEU A 34 20.60 31.15 -2.39
C LEU A 34 20.47 31.60 -0.93
N SER A 35 19.25 31.56 -0.40
CA SER A 35 19.01 31.83 1.01
C SER A 35 20.02 31.03 1.83
N PRO A 36 20.74 31.65 2.77
CA PRO A 36 21.74 30.94 3.56
C PRO A 36 21.07 29.76 4.26
N MET A 37 21.74 28.59 4.22
CA MET A 37 21.23 27.35 4.83
C MET A 37 20.81 27.62 6.29
N PRO A 38 19.57 27.30 6.67
CA PRO A 38 19.06 27.64 7.99
C PRO A 38 19.80 26.86 9.07
N THR A 39 20.28 27.55 10.09
CA THR A 39 20.88 26.92 11.28
C THR A 39 19.87 26.73 12.40
N ASN A 40 18.72 27.40 12.35
CA ASN A 40 17.60 27.13 13.23
C ASN A 40 16.62 26.23 12.47
N ILE A 41 16.46 24.99 12.91
CA ILE A 41 15.64 23.96 12.27
C ILE A 41 14.30 23.90 12.96
N ASN A 42 13.25 24.25 12.22
CA ASN A 42 11.88 24.12 12.65
C ASN A 42 11.35 22.73 12.30
N VAL A 43 11.22 21.88 13.33
CA VAL A 43 10.68 20.52 13.24
C VAL A 43 9.21 20.44 13.68
N THR A 44 8.56 21.58 13.92
CA THR A 44 7.15 21.62 14.32
C THR A 44 6.26 21.43 13.10
N ASP A 45 5.48 20.36 13.13
CA ASP A 45 4.49 20.09 12.09
C ASP A 45 3.36 21.14 12.14
N LEU A 46 2.86 21.49 10.97
CA LEU A 46 1.67 22.34 10.87
C LEU A 46 0.44 21.56 11.35
N ASN A 47 -0.47 22.26 12.02
CA ASN A 47 -1.80 21.71 12.32
C ASN A 47 -2.75 21.83 11.12
N ASP A 48 -3.90 21.18 11.20
CA ASP A 48 -4.90 21.18 10.12
C ASP A 48 -5.38 22.58 9.71
N GLU A 49 -5.56 23.52 10.64
CA GLU A 49 -5.95 24.89 10.30
C GLU A 49 -4.87 25.57 9.44
N GLN A 50 -3.59 25.38 9.80
CA GLN A 50 -2.46 25.94 9.06
C GLN A 50 -2.29 25.28 7.68
N VAL A 51 -2.49 23.96 7.59
CA VAL A 51 -2.45 23.22 6.32
C VAL A 51 -3.59 23.67 5.41
N ASN A 52 -4.83 23.69 5.90
CA ASN A 52 -5.99 24.14 5.13
C ASN A 52 -5.86 25.60 4.68
N ALA A 53 -5.34 26.48 5.55
CA ALA A 53 -5.11 27.88 5.21
C ALA A 53 -4.05 28.07 4.12
N TYR A 54 -3.07 27.17 4.02
CA TYR A 54 -2.05 27.21 2.96
C TYR A 54 -2.67 26.99 1.56
N TYR A 55 -3.77 26.23 1.48
CA TYR A 55 -4.48 25.92 0.24
C TYR A 55 -5.72 26.80 -0.01
N ASP A 56 -5.76 28.02 0.53
CA ASP A 56 -6.90 28.92 0.32
C ASP A 56 -7.21 29.14 -1.18
N GLY A 57 -8.51 29.11 -1.51
CA GLY A 57 -8.99 29.31 -2.87
C GLY A 57 -9.11 28.05 -3.75
N VAL A 58 -8.77 26.86 -3.26
CA VAL A 58 -8.93 25.60 -4.03
C VAL A 58 -10.29 24.92 -3.84
N ALA A 59 -11.09 25.38 -2.88
CA ALA A 59 -12.34 24.75 -2.49
C ALA A 59 -13.30 24.53 -3.68
N SER A 60 -13.90 23.34 -3.74
CA SER A 60 -14.84 22.89 -4.77
C SER A 60 -14.29 22.77 -6.19
N LEU A 61 -12.98 22.97 -6.42
CA LEU A 61 -12.37 22.78 -7.73
C LEU A 61 -12.08 21.29 -8.00
N GLN A 62 -12.01 20.91 -9.29
CA GLN A 62 -11.67 19.56 -9.75
C GLN A 62 -10.80 19.60 -11.03
N GLY A 63 -10.14 18.48 -11.33
CA GLY A 63 -9.39 18.25 -12.58
C GLY A 63 -8.37 19.35 -12.90
N ASP A 64 -8.25 19.71 -14.18
CA ASP A 64 -7.28 20.72 -14.66
C ASP A 64 -7.46 22.10 -14.01
N ILE A 65 -8.69 22.49 -13.65
CA ILE A 65 -8.94 23.78 -12.97
C ILE A 65 -8.33 23.76 -11.56
N PHE A 66 -8.49 22.64 -10.86
CA PHE A 66 -7.92 22.43 -9.54
C PHE A 66 -6.40 22.31 -9.59
N LEU A 67 -5.84 21.54 -10.52
CA LEU A 67 -4.39 21.47 -10.74
C LEU A 67 -3.79 22.85 -11.05
N GLY A 68 -4.46 23.67 -11.84
CA GLY A 68 -4.04 25.05 -12.09
C GLY A 68 -4.10 25.94 -10.84
N ALA A 69 -5.07 25.72 -9.94
CA ALA A 69 -5.15 26.43 -8.67
C ALA A 69 -4.02 26.01 -7.72
N LEU A 70 -3.81 24.70 -7.55
CA LEU A 70 -2.67 24.16 -6.78
C LEU A 70 -1.34 24.68 -7.33
N ASN A 71 -1.16 24.67 -8.65
CA ASN A 71 0.04 25.20 -9.29
C ASN A 71 0.35 26.64 -8.85
N ASN A 72 -0.66 27.51 -8.81
CA ASN A 72 -0.44 28.91 -8.40
C ASN A 72 0.03 29.04 -6.94
N ILE A 73 -0.33 28.10 -6.08
CA ILE A 73 0.06 28.06 -4.67
C ILE A 73 1.47 27.50 -4.53
N ILE A 74 1.80 26.40 -5.22
CA ILE A 74 3.03 25.63 -4.96
C ILE A 74 4.17 25.89 -5.95
N LYS A 75 3.95 26.67 -7.02
CA LYS A 75 4.97 26.88 -8.08
C LYS A 75 6.19 27.66 -7.61
N ASP A 76 6.04 28.59 -6.68
CA ASP A 76 7.17 29.37 -6.21
C ASP A 76 7.80 28.62 -5.02
N HIS A 77 9.07 28.25 -5.15
CA HIS A 77 9.81 27.52 -4.12
C HIS A 77 11.31 27.78 -4.26
N ASN A 78 12.07 27.56 -3.20
CA ASN A 78 13.53 27.65 -3.24
C ASN A 78 14.11 26.44 -3.97
N GLU A 79 14.95 26.72 -4.96
CA GLU A 79 15.64 25.70 -5.74
C GLU A 79 17.11 25.61 -5.34
N TYR A 80 17.58 24.38 -5.18
CA TYR A 80 18.96 24.09 -4.83
C TYR A 80 19.57 23.29 -5.97
N ASP A 81 20.69 23.73 -6.52
CA ASP A 81 21.37 22.95 -7.57
C ASP A 81 21.66 21.52 -7.08
N TYR A 82 21.28 20.51 -7.87
CA TYR A 82 21.38 19.11 -7.49
C TYR A 82 22.80 18.69 -7.10
N ASP A 83 23.83 19.20 -7.78
CA ASP A 83 25.22 18.83 -7.50
C ASP A 83 25.82 19.62 -6.34
N SER A 84 25.11 20.63 -5.81
CA SER A 84 25.59 21.46 -4.72
C SER A 84 25.71 20.71 -3.38
N ASP A 85 26.66 21.18 -2.56
CA ASP A 85 26.82 20.71 -1.18
C ASP A 85 25.59 21.03 -0.33
N ALA A 86 24.96 22.18 -0.56
CA ALA A 86 23.72 22.57 0.11
C ALA A 86 22.63 21.53 -0.12
N HIS A 87 22.29 21.25 -1.39
CA HIS A 87 21.28 20.25 -1.73
C HIS A 87 21.58 18.89 -1.09
N ARG A 88 22.84 18.45 -1.15
CA ARG A 88 23.22 17.15 -0.58
C ARG A 88 23.07 17.11 0.94
N THR A 89 23.36 18.20 1.65
CA THR A 89 23.30 18.24 3.12
C THR A 89 21.90 18.48 3.68
N ILE A 90 20.94 18.96 2.88
CA ILE A 90 19.52 19.10 3.27
C ILE A 90 18.93 17.74 3.71
N TYR A 91 19.30 16.64 3.05
CA TYR A 91 18.91 15.27 3.42
C TYR A 91 19.23 14.89 4.87
N LYS A 92 20.19 15.55 5.52
CA LYS A 92 20.47 15.34 6.95
C LYS A 92 19.33 15.78 7.87
N ILE A 93 18.38 16.55 7.37
CA ILE A 93 17.18 16.98 8.10
C ILE A 93 15.95 16.30 7.51
N ILE A 94 15.67 16.48 6.23
CA ILE A 94 14.38 16.07 5.62
C ILE A 94 14.18 14.56 5.52
N ASP A 95 15.26 13.78 5.45
CA ASP A 95 15.22 12.31 5.36
C ASP A 95 16.05 11.68 6.50
N ARG A 96 16.26 12.43 7.60
CA ARG A 96 16.84 11.88 8.83
C ARG A 96 15.90 10.83 9.40
N ASN A 97 16.47 9.71 9.86
CA ASN A 97 15.77 8.84 10.79
C ASN A 97 15.77 9.48 12.18
N TRP A 98 14.66 10.12 12.53
CA TRP A 98 14.52 10.93 13.74
C TRP A 98 14.45 10.09 15.02
N GLU A 99 14.05 8.83 14.92
CA GLU A 99 14.06 7.89 16.04
C GLU A 99 15.49 7.47 16.41
N LEU A 100 16.30 7.13 15.40
CA LEU A 100 17.67 6.68 15.59
C LEU A 100 18.68 7.83 15.72
N SER A 101 18.31 9.05 15.32
CA SER A 101 19.19 10.23 15.37
C SER A 101 18.47 11.52 15.77
N PRO A 102 17.76 11.54 16.91
CA PRO A 102 17.05 12.74 17.35
C PRO A 102 18.04 13.88 17.63
N LEU A 103 17.60 15.12 17.39
CA LEU A 103 18.36 16.31 17.74
C LEU A 103 17.89 16.89 19.08
N THR A 104 18.84 17.37 19.89
CA THR A 104 18.50 18.15 21.08
C THR A 104 17.99 19.55 20.71
N PRO A 105 17.24 20.24 21.59
CA PRO A 105 16.82 21.62 21.36
C PRO A 105 17.98 22.59 21.04
N GLU A 106 19.15 22.39 21.63
CA GLU A 106 20.35 23.18 21.33
C GLU A 106 20.85 22.93 19.91
N GLN A 107 20.82 21.67 19.45
CA GLN A 107 21.19 21.33 18.08
C GLN A 107 20.17 21.86 17.07
N LEU A 108 18.88 21.89 17.41
CA LEU A 108 17.84 22.48 16.55
C LEU A 108 18.02 23.98 16.38
N THR A 109 18.37 24.71 17.44
CA THR A 109 18.54 26.17 17.38
C THR A 109 19.86 26.62 16.74
N ALA A 110 20.86 25.74 16.67
CA ALA A 110 22.18 26.02 16.11
C ALA A 110 22.76 24.80 15.36
N PHE A 111 22.02 24.30 14.37
CA PHE A 111 22.36 23.10 13.62
C PHE A 111 23.65 23.27 12.80
N ASN A 112 24.50 22.24 12.84
CA ASN A 112 25.79 22.23 12.15
C ASN A 112 25.82 21.12 11.09
N TYR A 113 25.53 21.49 9.85
CA TYR A 113 25.57 20.60 8.68
C TYR A 113 26.95 19.97 8.44
N THR A 114 28.03 20.56 8.93
CA THR A 114 29.40 20.04 8.67
C THR A 114 29.70 18.83 9.55
N THR A 115 29.30 18.89 10.82
CA THR A 115 29.65 17.85 11.81
C THR A 115 28.56 16.79 12.00
N ASP A 116 27.32 17.10 11.65
CA ASP A 116 26.20 16.16 11.80
C ASP A 116 26.33 14.94 10.86
N ASN A 117 25.98 13.75 11.33
CA ASN A 117 26.03 12.51 10.54
C ASN A 117 24.94 11.52 11.01
N PRO A 118 23.67 11.80 10.69
CA PRO A 118 22.53 11.06 11.20
C PRO A 118 22.35 9.74 10.45
N PHE A 119 21.53 8.82 10.99
CA PHE A 119 20.93 7.76 10.18
C PHE A 119 19.93 8.37 9.19
N ILE A 120 19.79 7.77 8.00
CA ILE A 120 18.99 8.31 6.89
C ILE A 120 17.94 7.28 6.47
N HIS A 121 16.68 7.70 6.33
CA HIS A 121 15.66 6.89 5.66
C HIS A 121 15.96 6.80 4.16
N LYS A 122 15.76 5.61 3.59
CA LYS A 122 16.08 5.34 2.18
C LYS A 122 14.99 4.47 1.56
N LEU A 123 14.62 4.78 0.33
CA LEU A 123 13.84 3.87 -0.51
C LEU A 123 14.66 2.64 -0.88
N TYR A 124 13.96 1.53 -1.10
CA TYR A 124 14.54 0.25 -1.52
C TYR A 124 15.57 -0.33 -0.53
N ALA A 125 15.41 0.00 0.75
CA ALA A 125 16.34 -0.36 1.81
C ALA A 125 15.60 -0.92 3.03
N ASP A 126 14.85 -2.00 2.84
CA ASP A 126 14.13 -2.75 3.89
C ASP A 126 15.01 -3.16 5.09
N TYR A 127 16.33 -3.22 4.91
CA TYR A 127 17.31 -3.48 5.96
C TYR A 127 17.59 -2.29 6.89
N ASN A 128 17.08 -1.10 6.60
CA ASN A 128 17.52 0.17 7.19
C ASN A 128 16.65 0.63 8.37
N ASP A 129 16.28 -0.32 9.24
CA ASP A 129 15.26 -0.17 10.30
C ASP A 129 15.82 -0.18 11.74
N SER A 130 17.12 -0.46 11.93
CA SER A 130 17.74 -0.55 13.26
C SER A 130 19.14 0.05 13.30
N GLU A 131 19.64 0.47 14.48
CA GLU A 131 21.02 0.98 14.60
C GLU A 131 22.10 -0.02 14.12
N GLU A 132 21.80 -1.33 14.13
CA GLU A 132 22.73 -2.39 13.73
C GLU A 132 22.90 -2.47 12.21
N THR A 133 21.85 -2.15 11.47
CA THR A 133 21.75 -2.34 10.02
C THR A 133 21.62 -1.03 9.25
N ALA A 134 21.21 0.05 9.91
CA ALA A 134 20.92 1.31 9.29
C ALA A 134 22.18 2.07 8.85
N ASP A 135 22.06 2.72 7.70
CA ASP A 135 23.12 3.53 7.14
C ASP A 135 23.09 4.96 7.70
N ARG A 136 24.28 5.47 8.00
CA ARG A 136 24.47 6.90 8.27
C ARG A 136 24.51 7.67 6.97
N PHE A 137 24.23 8.97 7.01
CA PHE A 137 24.41 9.88 5.86
C PHE A 137 25.75 9.66 5.16
N LYS A 138 26.81 9.43 5.93
CA LYS A 138 28.08 8.93 5.47
C LYS A 138 28.59 7.82 6.38
N ASN A 139 28.71 6.61 5.84
CA ASN A 139 29.25 5.46 6.56
C ASN A 139 30.74 5.64 6.88
N ASP A 140 31.20 4.97 7.95
CA ASP A 140 32.59 5.10 8.40
C ASP A 140 33.57 4.63 7.31
N GLY A 141 34.64 5.41 7.12
CA GLY A 141 35.62 5.19 6.05
C GLY A 141 35.11 5.39 4.61
N ALA A 142 33.83 5.71 4.38
CA ALA A 142 33.31 5.93 3.04
C ALA A 142 33.81 7.25 2.42
N SER A 143 33.98 7.30 1.10
CA SER A 143 34.31 8.54 0.38
C SER A 143 33.08 9.31 -0.08
N ARG A 144 31.95 8.62 -0.24
CA ARG A 144 30.65 9.15 -0.69
C ARG A 144 29.59 9.01 0.42
N VAL A 145 28.44 9.65 0.22
CA VAL A 145 27.24 9.38 1.03
C VAL A 145 26.73 7.96 0.81
N SER A 146 25.91 7.45 1.71
CA SER A 146 25.41 6.06 1.72
C SER A 146 24.25 5.77 0.76
N PHE A 147 23.75 6.79 0.06
CA PHE A 147 22.59 6.68 -0.81
C PHE A 147 22.84 7.33 -2.17
N ASP A 148 22.11 6.88 -3.19
CA ASP A 148 21.90 7.67 -4.39
C ASP A 148 20.63 8.50 -4.24
N LYS A 149 20.57 9.67 -4.89
CA LYS A 149 19.37 10.51 -4.91
C LYS A 149 18.48 10.02 -6.04
N GLU A 150 17.38 9.39 -5.67
CA GLU A 150 16.40 8.82 -6.58
C GLU A 150 15.45 9.88 -7.12
N HIS A 151 15.35 9.95 -8.45
CA HIS A 151 14.36 10.78 -9.14
C HIS A 151 13.10 9.95 -9.34
N ILE A 152 12.10 10.13 -8.46
CA ILE A 152 10.83 9.39 -8.55
C ILE A 152 10.18 9.65 -9.91
N TRP A 153 10.06 10.92 -10.30
CA TRP A 153 9.89 11.22 -11.72
C TRP A 153 11.23 11.14 -12.43
N ALA A 154 11.48 10.03 -13.13
CA ALA A 154 12.74 9.84 -13.84
C ALA A 154 13.06 11.01 -14.78
N GLN A 155 14.24 11.61 -14.62
CA GLN A 155 14.69 12.80 -15.37
C GLN A 155 14.49 12.68 -16.88
N SER A 156 14.75 11.50 -17.44
CA SER A 156 14.64 11.22 -18.88
C SER A 156 13.22 11.36 -19.45
N LEU A 157 12.18 11.31 -18.60
CA LEU A 157 10.77 11.40 -19.02
C LEU A 157 10.32 12.84 -19.34
N GLY A 158 11.13 13.85 -18.99
CA GLY A 158 10.94 15.23 -19.43
C GLY A 158 12.21 15.91 -19.96
N ASN A 159 13.38 15.27 -19.80
CA ASN A 159 14.70 15.81 -20.15
C ASN A 159 14.98 17.19 -19.56
N PHE A 160 14.65 17.38 -18.27
CA PHE A 160 14.73 18.67 -17.58
C PHE A 160 16.08 18.96 -16.91
N GLY A 161 17.08 18.07 -17.03
CA GLY A 161 18.38 18.28 -16.40
C GLY A 161 18.32 18.15 -14.88
N ARG A 162 19.32 18.71 -14.19
CA ARG A 162 19.47 18.63 -12.72
C ARG A 162 19.89 19.95 -12.08
N ASP A 163 20.03 21.00 -12.87
CA ASP A 163 20.66 22.27 -12.45
C ASP A 163 19.62 23.25 -11.84
N GLY A 164 18.43 22.75 -11.46
CA GLY A 164 17.30 23.54 -10.98
C GLY A 164 15.95 22.91 -11.36
N GLY A 165 14.87 23.53 -10.89
CA GLY A 165 13.48 23.14 -11.15
C GLY A 165 13.18 21.67 -10.86
N ALA A 166 12.53 21.01 -11.82
CA ALA A 166 12.08 19.62 -11.71
C ALA A 166 13.22 18.63 -11.42
N GLY A 167 14.45 18.97 -11.80
CA GLY A 167 15.63 18.14 -11.58
C GLY A 167 16.19 18.15 -10.16
N SER A 168 15.76 19.11 -9.34
CA SER A 168 16.27 19.34 -7.98
C SER A 168 15.17 19.42 -6.92
N ASP A 169 13.93 19.12 -7.27
CA ASP A 169 12.78 19.21 -6.37
C ASP A 169 12.74 18.02 -5.40
N PHE A 170 12.90 18.28 -4.09
CA PHE A 170 12.91 17.27 -3.03
C PHE A 170 11.57 16.56 -2.84
N HIS A 171 10.44 17.14 -3.29
CA HIS A 171 9.17 16.40 -3.28
C HIS A 171 9.18 15.18 -4.21
N ALA A 172 10.08 15.14 -5.20
CA ALA A 172 10.30 14.00 -6.09
C ALA A 172 11.74 13.46 -6.08
N LEU A 173 12.54 13.84 -5.08
CA LEU A 173 13.92 13.40 -4.88
C LEU A 173 14.13 12.81 -3.50
N TRP A 174 14.42 11.51 -3.44
CA TRP A 174 14.52 10.75 -2.20
C TRP A 174 15.86 10.03 -2.09
N PRO A 175 16.42 9.83 -0.88
CA PRO A 175 17.53 8.89 -0.71
C PRO A 175 17.08 7.47 -1.06
N ALA A 176 17.91 6.73 -1.77
CA ALA A 176 17.63 5.34 -2.10
C ALA A 176 18.88 4.45 -2.01
N ASP A 177 18.66 3.16 -1.80
CA ASP A 177 19.67 2.11 -2.03
C ASP A 177 20.26 2.24 -3.44
N VAL A 178 21.58 2.12 -3.56
CA VAL A 178 22.30 2.41 -4.81
C VAL A 178 21.89 1.43 -5.89
N LYS A 179 21.84 0.14 -5.56
CA LYS A 179 21.43 -0.89 -6.52
C LYS A 179 19.92 -0.89 -6.75
N GLY A 180 19.12 -0.62 -5.72
CA GLY A 180 17.68 -0.38 -5.86
C GLY A 180 17.40 0.70 -6.91
N ASN A 181 17.95 1.89 -6.74
CA ASN A 181 17.82 2.98 -7.71
C ASN A 181 18.32 2.54 -9.11
N GLN A 182 19.60 2.15 -9.24
CA GLN A 182 20.22 1.98 -10.55
C GLN A 182 19.72 0.75 -11.33
N GLN A 183 19.34 -0.33 -10.66
CA GLN A 183 19.00 -1.61 -11.31
C GLN A 183 17.51 -1.96 -11.19
N ALA A 184 16.82 -1.52 -10.12
CA ALA A 184 15.41 -1.77 -9.93
C ALA A 184 14.57 -0.77 -10.73
N HIS A 185 14.65 0.52 -10.36
CA HIS A 185 13.86 1.58 -10.98
C HIS A 185 14.47 2.10 -12.29
N SER A 186 15.77 2.42 -12.30
CA SER A 186 16.49 2.98 -13.44
C SER A 186 15.84 4.24 -14.01
N ASN A 187 14.98 4.09 -15.02
CA ASN A 187 14.19 5.16 -15.63
C ASN A 187 12.83 4.62 -16.10
N TYR A 188 12.40 3.50 -15.52
CA TYR A 188 11.17 2.83 -15.86
C TYR A 188 9.99 3.57 -15.24
N ASN A 189 8.87 3.62 -15.95
CA ASN A 189 7.62 4.09 -15.35
C ASN A 189 7.18 3.15 -14.20
N TYR A 190 6.37 3.63 -13.28
CA TYR A 190 5.87 2.82 -12.18
C TYR A 190 4.58 2.10 -12.58
N ALA A 191 4.60 0.77 -12.52
CA ALA A 191 3.41 -0.06 -12.65
C ALA A 191 3.72 -1.53 -12.30
N THR A 192 2.68 -2.34 -12.08
CA THR A 192 2.81 -3.79 -11.89
C THR A 192 3.09 -4.49 -13.24
N PRO A 193 4.28 -5.07 -13.47
CA PRO A 193 4.59 -5.75 -14.73
C PRO A 193 3.77 -7.04 -14.91
N THR A 194 3.29 -7.30 -16.12
CA THR A 194 2.49 -8.49 -16.46
C THR A 194 3.25 -9.52 -17.30
N SER A 195 4.42 -9.17 -17.83
CA SER A 195 5.24 -10.06 -18.66
C SER A 195 6.74 -9.76 -18.54
N SER A 196 7.58 -10.77 -18.84
CA SER A 196 9.05 -10.73 -18.71
C SER A 196 9.52 -10.22 -17.34
N ILE A 197 8.83 -10.65 -16.29
CA ILE A 197 9.05 -10.21 -14.91
C ILE A 197 10.42 -10.66 -14.43
N THR A 198 11.19 -9.72 -13.89
CA THR A 198 12.48 -9.94 -13.25
C THR A 198 12.45 -9.33 -11.85
N SER A 199 12.67 -10.17 -10.83
CA SER A 199 12.91 -9.70 -9.46
C SER A 199 14.24 -8.99 -9.35
N VAL A 200 14.26 -7.92 -8.55
CA VAL A 200 15.43 -7.09 -8.31
C VAL A 200 15.68 -6.98 -6.81
N ASN A 201 16.96 -6.93 -6.45
CA ASN A 201 17.41 -6.94 -5.06
C ASN A 201 18.29 -5.72 -4.79
N ASN A 202 18.30 -5.22 -3.56
CA ASN A 202 19.18 -4.14 -3.12
C ASN A 202 20.65 -4.55 -2.99
N ASP A 203 21.48 -3.64 -2.46
CA ASP A 203 22.90 -3.83 -2.18
C ASP A 203 23.19 -5.02 -1.25
N TYR A 204 22.25 -5.37 -0.36
CA TYR A 204 22.37 -6.48 0.60
C TYR A 204 21.76 -7.80 0.09
N GLY A 205 21.18 -7.77 -1.10
CA GLY A 205 20.63 -8.96 -1.75
C GLY A 205 19.22 -9.34 -1.31
N THR A 206 18.52 -8.50 -0.54
CA THR A 206 17.09 -8.66 -0.24
C THR A 206 16.23 -8.07 -1.37
N TYR A 207 15.01 -8.57 -1.51
CA TYR A 207 14.10 -8.24 -2.62
C TYR A 207 13.54 -6.83 -2.44
N VAL A 208 13.58 -6.01 -3.50
CA VAL A 208 13.08 -4.61 -3.46
C VAL A 208 11.98 -4.33 -4.46
N GLY A 209 11.55 -5.35 -5.21
CA GLY A 209 10.54 -5.20 -6.24
C GLY A 209 10.87 -5.97 -7.51
N ARG A 210 10.15 -5.65 -8.58
CA ARG A 210 10.23 -6.34 -9.86
C ARG A 210 10.05 -5.39 -11.03
N ASN A 211 10.77 -5.64 -12.12
CA ASN A 211 10.55 -4.94 -13.37
C ASN A 211 10.16 -5.88 -14.51
N GLY A 212 9.52 -5.34 -15.54
CA GLY A 212 9.02 -6.10 -16.69
C GLY A 212 8.24 -5.21 -17.63
N TYR A 213 7.30 -5.77 -18.39
CA TYR A 213 6.43 -5.01 -19.29
C TYR A 213 4.97 -5.15 -18.90
N ILE A 214 4.19 -4.09 -19.17
CA ILE A 214 2.73 -4.12 -19.16
C ILE A 214 2.18 -4.33 -20.57
N THR A 215 0.94 -4.80 -20.66
CA THR A 215 0.25 -5.03 -21.94
C THR A 215 0.20 -3.74 -22.74
N GLY A 216 0.61 -3.80 -24.01
CA GLY A 216 0.54 -2.66 -24.93
C GLY A 216 1.69 -1.65 -24.81
N SER A 217 2.66 -1.85 -23.91
CA SER A 217 3.89 -1.04 -23.87
C SER A 217 5.13 -1.83 -24.31
N THR A 218 6.06 -1.11 -24.93
CA THR A 218 7.42 -1.58 -25.24
C THR A 218 8.45 -1.09 -24.22
N GLN A 219 8.05 -0.17 -23.33
CA GLN A 219 8.88 0.34 -22.26
C GLN A 219 8.64 -0.50 -21.01
N LYS A 220 9.71 -0.72 -20.25
CA LYS A 220 9.60 -1.43 -18.98
C LYS A 220 8.87 -0.58 -17.95
N VAL A 221 8.35 -1.27 -16.95
CA VAL A 221 7.83 -0.69 -15.71
C VAL A 221 8.55 -1.30 -14.52
N PHE A 222 8.52 -0.58 -13.41
CA PHE A 222 9.00 -1.05 -12.11
C PHE A 222 7.86 -1.04 -11.09
N GLU A 223 7.75 -2.12 -10.33
CA GLU A 223 6.91 -2.23 -9.16
C GLU A 223 7.80 -2.37 -7.91
N PRO A 224 7.77 -1.39 -7.00
CA PRO A 224 8.50 -1.45 -5.73
C PRO A 224 7.80 -2.39 -4.73
N LEU A 225 8.37 -2.52 -3.52
CA LEU A 225 7.67 -3.08 -2.37
C LEU A 225 6.41 -2.27 -2.02
N ASP A 226 5.46 -2.92 -1.35
CA ASP A 226 4.16 -2.33 -1.06
C ASP A 226 4.26 -1.08 -0.18
N GLU A 227 5.20 -1.06 0.78
CA GLU A 227 5.51 0.05 1.70
C GLU A 227 6.03 1.34 1.05
N TYR A 228 6.33 1.35 -0.26
CA TYR A 228 6.79 2.54 -0.97
C TYR A 228 5.79 3.06 -2.00
N LYS A 229 4.65 2.36 -2.17
CA LYS A 229 3.77 2.55 -3.32
C LYS A 229 3.02 3.87 -3.24
N GLY A 230 2.57 4.24 -2.05
CA GLY A 230 1.86 5.46 -1.72
C GLY A 230 2.76 6.67 -1.85
N ASP A 231 3.94 6.62 -1.23
CA ASP A 231 4.95 7.68 -1.27
C ASP A 231 5.33 8.05 -2.71
N ILE A 232 5.61 7.01 -3.51
CA ILE A 232 5.92 7.15 -4.92
C ILE A 232 4.73 7.74 -5.67
N ALA A 233 3.51 7.27 -5.41
CA ALA A 233 2.32 7.81 -6.06
C ALA A 233 2.12 9.30 -5.76
N ARG A 234 2.22 9.71 -4.49
CA ARG A 234 2.07 11.11 -4.06
C ARG A 234 3.16 12.02 -4.60
N ALA A 235 4.40 11.55 -4.69
CA ALA A 235 5.49 12.27 -5.36
C ALA A 235 5.23 12.40 -6.88
N MET A 236 4.70 11.35 -7.52
CA MET A 236 4.34 11.38 -8.94
C MET A 236 3.15 12.30 -9.23
N PHE A 237 2.17 12.39 -8.33
CA PHE A 237 1.04 13.33 -8.41
C PHE A 237 1.48 14.78 -8.20
N TYR A 238 2.43 15.03 -7.30
CA TYR A 238 2.96 16.37 -7.09
C TYR A 238 3.58 16.97 -8.35
N MET A 239 4.32 16.17 -9.13
CA MET A 239 5.10 16.68 -10.25
C MET A 239 4.24 17.38 -11.33
N PRO A 240 3.13 16.82 -11.86
CA PRO A 240 2.25 17.56 -12.76
C PRO A 240 1.54 18.76 -12.12
N ALA A 241 1.25 18.73 -10.81
CA ALA A 241 0.64 19.87 -10.12
C ALA A 241 1.62 21.05 -9.99
N ARG A 242 2.88 20.77 -9.62
CA ARG A 242 3.95 21.77 -9.53
C ARG A 242 4.39 22.25 -10.91
N TYR A 243 4.53 21.33 -11.87
CA TYR A 243 5.01 21.57 -13.22
C TYR A 243 3.86 21.53 -14.24
N PHE A 244 2.77 22.23 -13.91
CA PHE A 244 1.51 22.22 -14.68
C PHE A 244 1.60 22.97 -16.02
N THR A 245 2.49 23.95 -16.10
CA THR A 245 2.74 24.76 -17.31
C THR A 245 4.22 24.76 -17.67
N TYR A 246 4.50 24.91 -18.96
CA TYR A 246 5.87 25.04 -19.43
C TYR A 246 6.35 26.48 -19.24
N VAL A 247 7.46 26.64 -18.53
CA VAL A 247 8.17 27.93 -18.41
C VAL A 247 9.47 27.87 -19.19
N ASP A 248 10.30 26.86 -18.93
CA ASP A 248 11.57 26.62 -19.61
C ASP A 248 11.97 25.13 -19.54
N VAL A 249 13.24 24.80 -19.79
CA VAL A 249 13.74 23.41 -19.77
C VAL A 249 13.84 22.84 -18.36
N LEU A 250 14.20 23.66 -17.35
CA LEU A 250 14.27 23.24 -15.95
C LEU A 250 12.87 23.15 -15.32
N HIS A 251 11.93 23.93 -15.86
CA HIS A 251 10.52 24.01 -15.47
C HIS A 251 9.61 23.55 -16.62
N PRO A 252 9.70 22.28 -17.03
CA PRO A 252 8.90 21.76 -18.13
C PRO A 252 7.42 21.68 -17.72
N LYS A 253 6.53 21.43 -18.70
CA LYS A 253 5.22 20.88 -18.37
C LYS A 253 5.35 19.36 -18.18
N LEU A 254 4.84 18.83 -17.08
CA LEU A 254 4.77 17.39 -16.80
C LEU A 254 3.31 16.92 -16.78
N THR A 255 3.06 15.68 -17.18
CA THR A 255 1.70 15.11 -17.23
C THR A 255 1.72 13.61 -17.00
N LEU A 256 0.87 13.14 -16.09
CA LEU A 256 0.65 11.70 -15.89
C LEU A 256 -0.31 11.15 -16.95
N VAL A 257 -0.02 9.95 -17.42
CA VAL A 257 -0.82 9.23 -18.41
C VAL A 257 -0.94 7.76 -18.04
N ASN A 258 -1.93 7.08 -18.61
CA ASN A 258 -2.00 5.63 -18.51
C ASN A 258 -0.95 4.96 -19.42
N GLY A 259 -0.35 3.88 -18.93
CA GLY A 259 0.69 3.11 -19.59
C GLY A 259 2.12 3.51 -19.20
N SER A 260 3.10 3.02 -19.97
CA SER A 260 4.52 3.29 -19.76
C SER A 260 5.06 4.10 -20.95
N PRO A 261 4.96 5.44 -20.92
CA PRO A 261 5.44 6.31 -22.00
C PRO A 261 6.96 6.24 -22.15
N ALA A 262 7.45 6.48 -23.36
CA ALA A 262 8.88 6.59 -23.63
C ALA A 262 9.41 7.98 -23.25
N SER A 263 10.71 8.04 -22.93
CA SER A 263 11.44 9.29 -22.70
C SER A 263 11.24 10.30 -23.83
N ILE A 264 11.00 11.56 -23.47
CA ILE A 264 10.78 12.66 -24.40
C ILE A 264 11.47 13.93 -23.91
N VAL A 265 11.79 14.83 -24.85
CA VAL A 265 12.25 16.18 -24.53
C VAL A 265 11.03 17.09 -24.41
N ALA A 266 10.74 17.57 -23.19
CA ALA A 266 9.64 18.48 -22.97
C ALA A 266 9.89 19.85 -23.65
N SER A 267 8.82 20.48 -24.10
CA SER A 267 8.83 21.80 -24.74
C SER A 267 7.50 22.52 -24.52
N ALA A 268 7.39 23.77 -24.95
CA ALA A 268 6.16 24.55 -24.84
C ALA A 268 4.93 23.88 -25.49
N SER A 269 5.11 23.00 -26.47
CA SER A 269 4.02 22.28 -27.15
C SER A 269 3.92 20.79 -26.80
N GLN A 270 4.81 20.26 -25.97
CA GLN A 270 4.89 18.83 -25.67
C GLN A 270 5.30 18.64 -24.21
N PRO A 271 4.42 18.11 -23.34
CA PRO A 271 4.80 17.80 -21.97
C PRO A 271 5.74 16.59 -21.90
N GLY A 272 6.51 16.52 -20.81
CA GLY A 272 7.11 15.28 -20.33
C GLY A 272 6.02 14.37 -19.77
N LEU A 273 6.13 13.07 -20.02
CA LEU A 273 5.08 12.10 -19.73
C LEU A 273 5.62 10.98 -18.84
N ALA A 274 4.85 10.64 -17.80
CA ALA A 274 5.10 9.46 -16.99
C ALA A 274 3.79 8.72 -16.71
N GLY A 275 3.89 7.46 -16.32
CA GLY A 275 2.75 6.64 -15.94
C GLY A 275 3.16 5.54 -14.97
N ASP A 276 2.29 4.58 -14.67
CA ASP A 276 0.90 4.42 -15.15
C ASP A 276 -0.11 5.07 -14.18
N LEU A 277 -0.84 6.10 -14.62
CA LEU A 277 -1.71 6.89 -13.75
C LEU A 277 -2.74 6.04 -12.97
N ALA A 278 -3.44 5.12 -13.64
CA ALA A 278 -4.40 4.24 -12.98
C ALA A 278 -3.75 3.36 -11.90
N THR A 279 -2.52 2.90 -12.14
CA THR A 279 -1.77 2.12 -11.15
C THR A 279 -1.36 3.01 -9.97
N LEU A 280 -0.91 4.24 -10.22
CA LEU A 280 -0.54 5.19 -9.16
C LEU A 280 -1.73 5.54 -8.27
N LEU A 281 -2.91 5.78 -8.84
CA LEU A 281 -4.15 6.00 -8.08
C LEU A 281 -4.49 4.78 -7.20
N ALA A 282 -4.41 3.57 -7.76
CA ALA A 282 -4.65 2.35 -6.98
C ALA A 282 -3.62 2.15 -5.85
N TRP A 283 -2.35 2.48 -6.10
CA TRP A 283 -1.27 2.38 -5.12
C TRP A 283 -1.42 3.39 -3.98
N HIS A 284 -1.82 4.61 -4.31
CA HIS A 284 -2.11 5.65 -3.33
C HIS A 284 -3.18 5.24 -2.32
N GLU A 285 -4.25 4.56 -2.77
CA GLU A 285 -5.31 4.06 -1.89
C GLU A 285 -4.88 2.85 -1.05
N LEU A 286 -3.98 2.02 -1.58
CA LEU A 286 -3.50 0.82 -0.90
C LEU A 286 -2.43 1.10 0.16
N ASP A 287 -1.72 2.21 0.01
CA ASP A 287 -0.63 2.63 0.88
C ASP A 287 -0.87 4.09 1.32
N PRO A 288 -1.63 4.28 2.42
CA PRO A 288 -2.01 5.60 2.92
C PRO A 288 -0.81 6.49 3.28
N VAL A 289 -1.10 7.77 3.56
CA VAL A 289 -0.06 8.70 4.04
C VAL A 289 0.39 8.29 5.43
N ASP A 290 1.70 8.29 5.66
CA ASP A 290 2.29 7.98 6.97
C ASP A 290 2.87 9.22 7.69
N GLU A 291 3.31 9.02 8.93
CA GLU A 291 3.92 10.09 9.74
C GLU A 291 5.23 10.61 9.13
N TYR A 292 5.99 9.73 8.46
CA TYR A 292 7.26 10.09 7.85
C TYR A 292 7.05 11.11 6.72
N GLU A 293 6.09 10.86 5.84
CA GLU A 293 5.73 11.76 4.75
C GLU A 293 5.21 13.11 5.24
N ILE A 294 4.31 13.08 6.24
CA ILE A 294 3.79 14.31 6.87
C ILE A 294 4.94 15.13 7.42
N HIS A 295 5.83 14.50 8.19
CA HIS A 295 6.96 15.19 8.80
C HIS A 295 7.94 15.72 7.74
N ARG A 296 8.26 14.92 6.72
CA ARG A 296 9.11 15.32 5.59
C ARG A 296 8.54 16.52 4.83
N ASN A 297 7.23 16.52 4.56
CA ASN A 297 6.54 17.62 3.90
C ASN A 297 6.64 18.92 4.74
N ASN A 298 6.48 18.82 6.06
CA ASN A 298 6.65 19.93 6.99
C ASN A 298 8.10 20.44 7.03
N LEU A 299 9.10 19.56 7.08
CA LEU A 299 10.50 19.96 7.10
C LEU A 299 10.91 20.70 5.82
N LEU A 300 10.43 20.23 4.66
CA LEU A 300 10.65 20.89 3.38
C LEU A 300 10.03 22.28 3.34
N TYR A 301 8.79 22.40 3.78
CA TYR A 301 8.07 23.67 3.84
C TYR A 301 8.71 24.67 4.82
N ASN A 302 8.97 24.22 6.04
CA ASN A 302 9.41 25.11 7.12
C ASN A 302 10.86 25.60 6.95
N ASN A 303 11.73 24.83 6.30
CA ASN A 303 13.17 25.06 6.35
C ASN A 303 13.83 25.24 4.97
N TYR A 304 13.30 24.64 3.90
CA TYR A 304 14.05 24.50 2.65
C TYR A 304 13.29 25.01 1.44
N GLN A 305 12.41 24.20 0.84
CA GLN A 305 11.72 24.58 -0.38
C GLN A 305 10.68 25.68 -0.17
N GLY A 306 10.01 25.69 0.98
CA GLY A 306 8.94 26.67 1.23
C GLY A 306 7.62 26.36 0.54
N ASN A 307 7.50 25.21 -0.14
CA ASN A 307 6.25 24.70 -0.70
C ASN A 307 5.94 23.29 -0.17
N ARG A 308 4.67 22.89 -0.29
CA ARG A 308 4.14 21.62 0.22
C ARG A 308 3.66 20.70 -0.91
N ASN A 309 3.66 19.39 -0.67
CA ASN A 309 2.99 18.41 -1.52
C ASN A 309 1.49 18.31 -1.14
N PRO A 310 0.57 18.76 -2.01
CA PRO A 310 -0.86 18.73 -1.72
C PRO A 310 -1.42 17.33 -1.51
N PHE A 311 -0.82 16.31 -2.13
CA PHE A 311 -1.32 14.94 -2.08
C PHE A 311 -0.81 14.16 -0.86
N ILE A 312 0.11 14.75 -0.09
CA ILE A 312 0.44 14.29 1.27
C ILE A 312 -0.50 14.97 2.26
N ASP A 313 -0.72 16.29 2.12
CA ASP A 313 -1.59 17.05 3.03
C ASP A 313 -3.07 16.68 2.88
N HIS A 314 -3.51 16.36 1.67
CA HIS A 314 -4.87 15.99 1.31
C HIS A 314 -4.83 14.83 0.30
N PRO A 315 -4.66 13.58 0.77
CA PRO A 315 -4.55 12.42 -0.10
C PRO A 315 -5.76 12.26 -1.04
N GLU A 316 -6.98 12.55 -0.54
CA GLU A 316 -8.22 12.45 -1.31
C GLU A 316 -8.26 13.38 -2.54
N TRP A 317 -7.38 14.37 -2.60
CA TRP A 317 -7.26 15.25 -3.77
C TRP A 317 -6.63 14.57 -4.98
N ALA A 318 -5.97 13.41 -4.83
CA ALA A 318 -5.40 12.67 -5.94
C ALA A 318 -6.48 12.24 -6.94
N GLU A 319 -7.57 11.63 -6.46
CA GLU A 319 -8.70 11.26 -7.32
C GLU A 319 -9.37 12.49 -7.93
N ILE A 320 -9.62 13.54 -7.13
CA ILE A 320 -10.24 14.80 -7.56
C ILE A 320 -9.44 15.48 -8.69
N ALA A 321 -8.12 15.38 -8.63
CA ALA A 321 -7.22 15.99 -9.61
C ALA A 321 -7.06 15.16 -10.88
N TYR A 322 -6.99 13.82 -10.76
CA TYR A 322 -6.48 12.97 -11.83
C TYR A 322 -7.44 11.92 -12.37
N ASP A 323 -8.46 11.50 -11.61
CA ASP A 323 -9.42 10.52 -12.09
C ASP A 323 -10.44 11.19 -13.04
N PRO A 324 -10.41 10.89 -14.35
CA PRO A 324 -11.36 11.46 -15.30
C PRO A 324 -12.79 10.95 -15.10
N GLU A 325 -12.98 9.86 -14.34
CA GLU A 325 -14.29 9.28 -14.01
C GLU A 325 -14.85 9.79 -12.66
N TYR A 326 -14.10 10.64 -11.96
CA TYR A 326 -14.54 11.22 -10.69
C TYR A 326 -15.83 12.05 -10.85
N THR A 327 -16.82 11.77 -10.00
CA THR A 327 -18.14 12.43 -10.01
C THR A 327 -18.57 13.00 -8.65
N GLY A 328 -17.66 13.01 -7.67
CA GLY A 328 -17.91 13.54 -6.33
C GLY A 328 -17.83 15.06 -6.23
N ASP A 329 -17.76 15.55 -4.99
CA ASP A 329 -17.58 16.97 -4.69
C ASP A 329 -16.13 17.41 -4.96
N GLY A 330 -15.90 18.71 -5.17
CA GLY A 330 -14.53 19.21 -5.38
C GLY A 330 -13.71 19.26 -4.10
N ALA A 331 -12.46 19.72 -4.22
CA ALA A 331 -11.52 19.79 -3.10
C ALA A 331 -12.14 20.48 -1.86
N SER A 332 -11.84 19.94 -0.67
CA SER A 332 -12.36 20.43 0.61
C SER A 332 -11.22 20.89 1.50
N ILE A 333 -11.40 22.03 2.15
CA ILE A 333 -10.47 22.63 3.14
C ILE A 333 -11.20 22.87 4.47
N LEU A 334 -12.07 21.93 4.84
CA LEU A 334 -12.84 22.02 6.08
C LEU A 334 -11.95 21.58 7.25
N PRO A 335 -12.21 22.07 8.47
CA PRO A 335 -11.48 21.60 9.65
C PRO A 335 -11.51 20.07 9.75
N GLY A 336 -10.33 19.48 9.92
CA GLY A 336 -10.09 18.03 10.01
C GLY A 336 -10.00 17.30 8.67
N SER A 337 -9.95 18.00 7.54
CA SER A 337 -9.84 17.36 6.22
C SER A 337 -8.40 17.11 5.75
N SER A 338 -7.38 17.57 6.47
CA SER A 338 -5.99 17.27 6.13
C SER A 338 -5.47 16.00 6.82
N SER A 339 -4.40 15.42 6.29
CA SER A 339 -3.75 14.21 6.81
C SER A 339 -3.13 14.38 8.20
N VAL A 340 -2.85 15.61 8.63
CA VAL A 340 -2.41 15.90 10.00
C VAL A 340 -3.55 15.81 11.04
N GLY A 341 -4.80 15.77 10.58
CA GLY A 341 -5.98 15.77 11.44
C GLY A 341 -6.18 17.08 12.20
N ASP A 342 -7.37 17.30 12.77
CA ASP A 342 -7.72 18.51 13.53
C ASP A 342 -6.96 18.66 14.87
N GLY A 343 -5.97 17.81 15.14
CA GLY A 343 -5.25 17.73 16.41
C GLY A 343 -6.14 17.26 17.57
N VAL A 344 -7.39 16.89 17.31
CA VAL A 344 -8.18 16.05 18.20
C VAL A 344 -7.74 14.63 17.90
N ASP A 345 -6.75 14.19 18.66
CA ASP A 345 -6.38 12.79 18.86
C ASP A 345 -7.54 11.83 18.48
N PRO A 346 -7.52 11.23 17.28
CA PRO A 346 -8.44 10.16 16.94
C PRO A 346 -7.91 8.90 17.64
N ASP A 347 -8.02 8.87 18.97
CA ASP A 347 -7.52 7.80 19.86
C ASP A 347 -5.98 7.71 19.93
N PRO A 348 -5.33 7.82 21.12
CA PRO A 348 -3.87 7.73 21.26
C PRO A 348 -3.36 6.29 21.18
N ASP A 349 -4.07 5.45 20.45
CA ASP A 349 -3.73 4.09 20.08
C ASP A 349 -4.12 3.99 18.60
N PRO A 350 -3.17 3.98 17.64
CA PRO A 350 -3.51 3.52 16.31
C PRO A 350 -3.98 2.08 16.53
N ASP A 351 -5.29 1.85 16.50
CA ASP A 351 -5.86 0.52 16.55
C ASP A 351 -5.09 -0.25 15.46
N PRO A 352 -4.20 -1.19 15.83
CA PRO A 352 -3.36 -1.84 14.86
C PRO A 352 -4.27 -2.42 13.79
N ASP A 353 -3.89 -2.31 12.52
CA ASP A 353 -4.59 -2.95 11.39
C ASP A 353 -5.23 -4.23 11.90
N PRO A 354 -6.56 -4.38 11.81
CA PRO A 354 -7.29 -5.37 12.59
C PRO A 354 -6.59 -6.71 12.42
N VAL A 355 -5.88 -7.15 13.46
CA VAL A 355 -5.01 -8.31 13.36
C VAL A 355 -5.89 -9.45 12.91
N ILE A 356 -5.65 -9.95 11.69
CA ILE A 356 -6.45 -11.03 11.12
C ILE A 356 -6.12 -12.27 11.95
N THR A 357 -6.97 -12.55 12.92
CA THR A 357 -6.74 -13.61 13.89
C THR A 357 -7.46 -14.87 13.47
N PHE A 358 -6.88 -16.01 13.83
CA PHE A 358 -7.51 -17.31 13.62
C PHE A 358 -8.77 -17.46 14.50
N ASP A 359 -9.93 -17.27 13.89
CA ASP A 359 -11.22 -17.22 14.57
C ASP A 359 -11.77 -18.63 14.85
N SER A 360 -11.99 -19.42 13.80
CA SER A 360 -12.70 -20.69 13.95
C SER A 360 -12.34 -21.75 12.89
N LEU A 361 -12.83 -22.98 13.08
CA LEU A 361 -12.66 -24.09 12.15
C LEU A 361 -14.01 -24.50 11.56
N ALA A 362 -14.08 -24.59 10.23
CA ALA A 362 -15.20 -25.20 9.53
C ALA A 362 -14.82 -26.62 9.11
N VAL A 363 -15.69 -27.59 9.41
CA VAL A 363 -15.46 -29.01 9.06
C VAL A 363 -16.69 -29.59 8.37
N SER A 364 -16.46 -30.31 7.28
CA SER A 364 -17.51 -31.05 6.58
C SER A 364 -17.00 -32.36 6.01
N LEU A 365 -17.92 -33.27 5.67
CA LEU A 365 -17.61 -34.48 4.91
C LEU A 365 -17.40 -34.12 3.45
N LYS A 366 -16.34 -34.65 2.82
CA LYS A 366 -16.17 -34.54 1.36
C LYS A 366 -17.31 -35.23 0.61
N ILE A 367 -17.88 -36.28 1.21
CA ILE A 367 -19.04 -37.00 0.68
C ILE A 367 -20.17 -36.91 1.73
N PRO A 368 -21.16 -36.01 1.55
CA PRO A 368 -22.23 -35.80 2.53
C PRO A 368 -23.08 -37.04 2.85
N THR A 369 -23.08 -38.04 1.96
CA THR A 369 -23.84 -39.29 2.10
C THR A 369 -23.02 -40.47 2.64
N GLN A 370 -21.78 -40.22 3.08
CA GLN A 370 -20.91 -41.25 3.63
C GLN A 370 -21.56 -41.91 4.85
N LYS A 371 -21.48 -43.25 4.90
CA LYS A 371 -21.97 -44.06 6.01
C LYS A 371 -20.80 -44.58 6.83
N PHE A 372 -20.99 -44.67 8.14
CA PHE A 372 -19.98 -45.15 9.08
C PHE A 372 -20.44 -46.47 9.69
N TYR A 373 -19.56 -47.47 9.71
CA TYR A 373 -19.89 -48.79 10.26
C TYR A 373 -19.05 -49.14 11.48
N LEU A 374 -19.60 -50.02 12.31
CA LEU A 374 -18.92 -50.55 13.48
C LEU A 374 -17.58 -51.19 13.07
N PHE A 375 -16.51 -50.90 13.81
CA PHE A 375 -15.13 -51.32 13.57
C PHE A 375 -14.41 -50.66 12.39
N ASP A 376 -15.04 -49.72 11.68
CA ASP A 376 -14.31 -48.88 10.72
C ASP A 376 -13.38 -47.91 11.44
N GLU A 377 -12.32 -47.51 10.76
CA GLU A 377 -11.40 -46.48 11.22
C GLU A 377 -11.74 -45.15 10.55
N VAL A 378 -11.85 -44.08 11.34
CA VAL A 378 -12.09 -42.73 10.84
C VAL A 378 -10.82 -42.21 10.20
N LYS A 379 -10.90 -41.74 8.95
CA LYS A 379 -9.76 -41.21 8.19
C LYS A 379 -9.85 -39.71 8.04
N ALA A 380 -8.76 -38.99 8.34
CA ALA A 380 -8.67 -37.55 8.12
C ALA A 380 -8.94 -37.15 6.65
N SER A 381 -8.59 -38.02 5.70
CA SER A 381 -8.79 -37.81 4.26
C SER A 381 -10.25 -37.61 3.83
N ASP A 382 -11.21 -38.05 4.65
CA ASP A 382 -12.63 -38.04 4.30
C ASP A 382 -13.31 -36.69 4.59
N TYR A 383 -12.59 -35.78 5.24
CA TYR A 383 -13.09 -34.48 5.70
C TYR A 383 -12.43 -33.33 4.94
N GLN A 384 -13.19 -32.25 4.77
CA GLN A 384 -12.68 -30.94 4.38
C GLN A 384 -12.67 -30.06 5.63
N VAL A 385 -11.51 -29.50 5.95
CA VAL A 385 -11.29 -28.65 7.12
C VAL A 385 -10.75 -27.31 6.64
N SER A 386 -11.43 -26.22 6.99
CA SER A 386 -11.00 -24.86 6.66
C SER A 386 -10.77 -24.04 7.92
N ALA A 387 -9.67 -23.29 7.96
CA ALA A 387 -9.47 -22.22 8.92
C ALA A 387 -10.28 -20.99 8.47
N ILE A 388 -11.01 -20.39 9.40
CA ILE A 388 -11.77 -19.15 9.21
C ILE A 388 -11.08 -18.07 10.04
N TYR A 389 -10.86 -16.91 9.44
CA TYR A 389 -10.20 -15.78 10.06
C TYR A 389 -11.20 -14.68 10.43
N SER A 390 -10.78 -13.73 11.27
CA SER A 390 -11.65 -12.66 11.79
C SER A 390 -12.20 -11.70 10.73
N ASP A 391 -11.68 -11.74 9.51
CA ASP A 391 -12.12 -10.96 8.34
C ASP A 391 -13.06 -11.76 7.40
N ASP A 392 -13.59 -12.89 7.87
CA ASP A 392 -14.41 -13.85 7.12
C ASP A 392 -13.70 -14.56 5.94
N THR A 393 -12.38 -14.40 5.77
CA THR A 393 -11.62 -15.20 4.81
C THR A 393 -11.43 -16.64 5.29
N SER A 394 -11.16 -17.55 4.36
CA SER A 394 -10.96 -18.97 4.70
C SER A 394 -9.90 -19.66 3.86
N GLU A 395 -9.17 -20.58 4.49
CA GLU A 395 -8.13 -21.39 3.86
C GLU A 395 -8.34 -22.88 4.14
N LEU A 396 -8.09 -23.74 3.15
CA LEU A 396 -8.14 -25.19 3.31
C LEU A 396 -6.91 -25.70 4.07
N VAL A 397 -7.12 -26.38 5.20
CA VAL A 397 -6.03 -26.89 6.03
C VAL A 397 -5.86 -28.39 5.86
N THR A 398 -4.61 -28.82 5.63
CA THR A 398 -4.26 -30.23 5.39
C THR A 398 -3.67 -30.94 6.60
N SER A 399 -3.20 -30.19 7.61
CA SER A 399 -2.61 -30.72 8.83
C SER A 399 -3.43 -30.31 10.04
N PHE A 400 -4.11 -31.27 10.68
CA PHE A 400 -4.92 -31.06 11.88
C PHE A 400 -4.92 -32.33 12.74
N SER A 401 -5.23 -32.17 14.02
CA SER A 401 -5.45 -33.29 14.93
C SER A 401 -6.91 -33.77 14.85
N LEU A 402 -7.11 -35.08 14.86
CA LEU A 402 -8.42 -35.72 14.83
C LEU A 402 -8.53 -36.72 15.99
N SER A 403 -9.63 -36.65 16.73
CA SER A 403 -9.93 -37.59 17.82
C SER A 403 -11.43 -37.89 17.91
N ILE A 404 -11.79 -38.94 18.65
CA ILE A 404 -13.19 -39.28 18.96
C ILE A 404 -13.40 -39.08 20.46
N VAL A 405 -14.45 -38.37 20.85
CA VAL A 405 -14.74 -38.07 22.25
C VAL A 405 -14.84 -39.37 23.07
N GLY A 406 -14.01 -39.46 24.11
CA GLY A 406 -13.99 -40.59 25.05
C GLY A 406 -13.32 -41.86 24.51
N GLN A 407 -12.53 -41.78 23.44
CA GLN A 407 -11.77 -42.90 22.88
C GLN A 407 -10.31 -42.50 22.63
N THR A 408 -9.40 -43.48 22.69
CA THR A 408 -7.96 -43.29 22.47
C THR A 408 -7.52 -43.64 21.05
N ASP A 409 -8.39 -44.32 20.28
CA ASP A 409 -8.15 -44.66 18.89
C ASP A 409 -9.26 -44.07 18.00
N LEU A 410 -9.03 -44.10 16.69
CA LEU A 410 -10.00 -43.64 15.68
C LEU A 410 -10.93 -44.77 15.22
N ARG A 411 -11.02 -45.88 15.96
CA ARG A 411 -11.86 -47.01 15.59
C ARG A 411 -13.25 -46.89 16.19
N LEU A 412 -14.27 -47.10 15.37
CA LEU A 412 -15.67 -46.97 15.75
C LEU A 412 -16.14 -48.22 16.50
N ASN A 413 -15.88 -48.28 17.80
CA ASN A 413 -16.07 -49.50 18.60
C ASN A 413 -17.48 -49.66 19.20
N LYS A 414 -18.39 -48.69 18.97
CA LYS A 414 -19.78 -48.70 19.48
C LYS A 414 -20.77 -48.24 18.41
N LEU A 415 -22.01 -48.71 18.51
CA LEU A 415 -23.11 -48.26 17.66
C LEU A 415 -23.71 -46.95 18.18
N GLY A 416 -24.33 -46.19 17.27
CA GLY A 416 -24.98 -44.92 17.58
C GLY A 416 -24.10 -43.72 17.28
N SER A 417 -24.41 -42.60 17.91
CA SER A 417 -23.79 -41.30 17.65
C SER A 417 -22.40 -41.20 18.27
N HIS A 418 -21.42 -40.73 17.49
CA HIS A 418 -20.07 -40.41 17.94
C HIS A 418 -19.73 -38.97 17.56
N THR A 419 -19.05 -38.27 18.45
CA THR A 419 -18.54 -36.92 18.19
C THR A 419 -17.07 -36.99 17.86
N LEU A 420 -16.72 -36.52 16.67
CA LEU A 420 -15.36 -36.30 16.22
C LEU A 420 -14.92 -34.89 16.61
N VAL A 421 -13.67 -34.75 17.05
CA VAL A 421 -13.06 -33.46 17.39
C VAL A 421 -11.86 -33.23 16.48
N PHE A 422 -11.90 -32.12 15.76
CA PHE A 422 -10.84 -31.63 14.89
C PHE A 422 -10.18 -30.46 15.61
N SER A 423 -8.86 -30.43 15.75
CA SER A 423 -8.17 -29.26 16.34
C SER A 423 -6.96 -28.85 15.52
N LEU A 424 -6.79 -27.54 15.36
CA LEU A 424 -5.71 -26.89 14.64
C LEU A 424 -5.09 -25.82 15.55
N THR A 425 -3.77 -25.71 15.51
CA THR A 425 -3.02 -24.64 16.18
C THR A 425 -2.29 -23.82 15.12
N LEU A 426 -2.63 -22.55 15.00
CA LEU A 426 -1.92 -21.55 14.19
C LEU A 426 -1.50 -20.43 15.13
N GLU A 427 -0.24 -19.99 15.04
CA GLU A 427 0.27 -18.84 15.82
C GLU A 427 -0.09 -18.91 17.32
N GLU A 428 0.14 -20.08 17.92
CA GLU A 428 -0.15 -20.39 19.34
C GLU A 428 -1.65 -20.43 19.73
N VAL A 429 -2.58 -20.08 18.83
CA VAL A 429 -4.03 -20.17 19.04
C VAL A 429 -4.55 -21.53 18.57
N THR A 430 -5.14 -22.30 19.49
CA THR A 430 -5.77 -23.60 19.15
C THR A 430 -7.28 -23.46 19.04
N ARG A 431 -7.83 -23.82 17.88
CA ARG A 431 -9.28 -23.92 17.64
C ARG A 431 -9.69 -25.36 17.43
N SER A 432 -10.92 -25.68 17.81
CA SER A 432 -11.49 -26.99 17.61
C SER A 432 -12.90 -26.92 17.03
N ALA A 433 -13.22 -27.85 16.14
CA ALA A 433 -14.55 -28.05 15.59
C ALA A 433 -15.02 -29.47 15.88
N GLN A 434 -16.34 -29.64 16.00
CA GLN A 434 -16.96 -30.93 16.26
C GLN A 434 -17.87 -31.34 15.12
N LEU A 435 -17.84 -32.62 14.78
CA LEU A 435 -18.75 -33.21 13.81
C LEU A 435 -19.31 -34.51 14.38
N THR A 436 -20.63 -34.65 14.36
CA THR A 436 -21.30 -35.86 14.82
C THR A 436 -21.56 -36.80 13.66
N ILE A 437 -21.19 -38.07 13.84
CA ILE A 437 -21.46 -39.16 12.90
C ILE A 437 -22.32 -40.24 13.57
N ASP A 438 -23.11 -40.95 12.78
CA ASP A 438 -23.92 -42.08 13.26
C ASP A 438 -23.38 -43.41 12.73
N VAL A 439 -22.98 -44.28 13.65
CA VAL A 439 -22.35 -45.57 13.37
C VAL A 439 -23.39 -46.68 13.32
N GLN A 440 -23.36 -47.44 12.24
CA GLN A 440 -24.34 -48.47 11.90
C GLN A 440 -23.69 -49.86 11.81
N ILE A 441 -24.49 -50.92 11.71
CA ILE A 441 -23.99 -52.25 11.38
C ILE A 441 -24.08 -52.43 9.86
N SER A 442 -23.00 -52.91 9.24
CA SER A 442 -23.02 -53.25 7.82
C SER A 442 -23.80 -54.54 7.56
N MET A 443 -24.48 -54.64 6.41
CA MET A 443 -25.18 -55.87 6.00
C MET A 443 -24.23 -57.09 5.96
N VAL A 444 -22.96 -56.89 5.63
CA VAL A 444 -21.94 -57.95 5.63
C VAL A 444 -21.69 -58.46 7.05
N GLN A 445 -21.62 -57.57 8.04
CA GLN A 445 -21.44 -57.92 9.45
C GLN A 445 -22.67 -58.65 10.01
N ILE A 446 -23.88 -58.26 9.58
CA ILE A 446 -25.11 -58.98 9.92
C ILE A 446 -25.06 -60.40 9.34
N ILE A 447 -24.64 -60.56 8.09
CA ILE A 447 -24.53 -61.88 7.45
C ILE A 447 -23.50 -62.75 8.19
N ILE A 448 -22.29 -62.24 8.47
CA ILE A 448 -21.25 -62.98 9.22
C ILE A 448 -21.75 -63.35 10.62
N GLY A 449 -22.42 -62.43 11.33
CA GLY A 449 -23.01 -62.69 12.64
C GLY A 449 -24.08 -63.78 12.60
N VAL A 450 -24.97 -63.77 11.60
CA VAL A 450 -25.98 -64.80 11.38
C VAL A 450 -25.35 -66.14 10.99
N SER A 451 -24.31 -66.15 10.14
CA SER A 451 -23.55 -67.35 9.79
C SER A 451 -22.87 -67.96 11.01
N ALA A 452 -22.26 -67.15 11.88
CA ALA A 452 -21.66 -67.61 13.13
C ALA A 452 -22.72 -68.16 14.11
N LEU A 453 -23.91 -67.54 14.18
CA LEU A 453 -25.04 -68.03 14.96
C LEU A 453 -25.63 -69.34 14.42
N ILE A 454 -25.59 -69.57 13.10
CA ILE A 454 -25.99 -70.83 12.48
C ILE A 454 -24.95 -71.92 12.74
N VAL A 455 -23.65 -71.60 12.75
CA VAL A 455 -22.59 -72.55 13.10
C VAL A 455 -22.64 -72.92 14.59
N PHE A 456 -22.78 -71.95 15.50
CA PHE A 456 -22.91 -72.21 16.94
C PHE A 456 -24.28 -72.81 17.33
N GLY A 457 -25.36 -72.36 16.67
CA GLY A 457 -26.70 -72.94 16.82
C GLY A 457 -26.78 -74.37 16.25
N GLY A 458 -26.07 -74.64 15.15
CA GLY A 458 -25.94 -75.96 14.53
C GLY A 458 -25.21 -76.97 15.43
N VAL A 459 -24.25 -76.53 16.24
CA VAL A 459 -23.62 -77.37 17.28
C VAL A 459 -24.58 -77.62 18.46
N PHE A 460 -25.55 -76.74 18.71
CA PHE A 460 -26.63 -76.96 19.69
C PHE A 460 -27.80 -77.81 19.16
N PHE A 461 -27.83 -78.15 17.86
CA PHE A 461 -28.88 -78.95 17.24
C PHE A 461 -28.76 -80.48 17.43
N LEU A 462 -27.83 -80.95 18.28
CA LEU A 462 -27.58 -82.39 18.52
C LEU A 462 -28.05 -82.95 19.88
N ILE A 463 -28.85 -82.23 20.67
CA ILE A 463 -29.48 -82.80 21.89
C ILE A 463 -30.98 -82.43 21.97
N PRO A 464 -31.90 -83.36 21.64
CA PRO A 464 -33.34 -83.20 21.83
C PRO A 464 -33.75 -83.65 23.26
N PRO A 465 -34.78 -83.12 23.97
CA PRO A 465 -35.86 -82.21 23.54
C PRO A 465 -36.37 -81.23 24.64
N ILE A 466 -36.23 -79.91 24.51
CA ILE A 466 -37.06 -78.95 25.29
C ILE A 466 -37.72 -77.94 24.34
N ARG A 467 -38.55 -78.50 23.46
CA ARG A 467 -39.22 -77.80 22.35
C ARG A 467 -40.56 -77.16 22.70
N ARG A 468 -40.93 -77.00 23.99
CA ARG A 468 -42.28 -76.51 24.35
C ARG A 468 -42.38 -75.38 25.39
N SER A 469 -41.27 -74.93 25.99
CA SER A 469 -41.29 -73.84 27.00
C SER A 469 -40.93 -72.46 26.42
N ILE A 470 -39.95 -72.40 25.49
CA ILE A 470 -39.34 -71.13 25.05
C ILE A 470 -40.23 -70.34 24.07
N PHE A 471 -41.06 -71.02 23.27
CA PHE A 471 -41.93 -70.37 22.28
C PHE A 471 -43.10 -69.56 22.88
N LYS A 472 -43.43 -69.73 24.16
CA LYS A 472 -44.42 -68.89 24.85
C LYS A 472 -43.83 -67.57 25.37
N THR A 473 -42.52 -67.52 25.62
CA THR A 473 -41.85 -66.33 26.19
C THR A 473 -41.44 -65.34 25.09
N ALA A 474 -41.05 -65.82 23.91
CA ALA A 474 -40.68 -64.96 22.77
C ALA A 474 -41.87 -64.14 22.21
N LYS A 475 -43.08 -64.72 22.19
CA LYS A 475 -44.30 -63.99 21.77
C LYS A 475 -44.66 -62.82 22.70
N ARG A 476 -44.20 -62.86 23.97
CA ARG A 476 -44.38 -61.77 24.95
C ARG A 476 -43.40 -60.62 24.78
N GLN A 477 -42.21 -60.83 24.20
CA GLN A 477 -41.25 -59.75 23.97
C GLN A 477 -41.53 -58.97 22.66
N VAL A 478 -42.05 -59.63 21.62
CA VAL A 478 -42.42 -58.94 20.36
C VAL A 478 -43.56 -57.93 20.57
N ASN A 479 -44.54 -58.24 21.44
CA ASN A 479 -45.63 -57.32 21.76
C ASN A 479 -45.24 -56.15 22.68
N LYS A 480 -44.04 -56.17 23.28
CA LYS A 480 -43.53 -55.08 24.14
C LYS A 480 -42.78 -54.01 23.34
N SER A 481 -42.28 -54.37 22.14
CA SER A 481 -41.60 -53.46 21.22
C SER A 481 -42.57 -52.58 20.41
N ILE A 482 -43.74 -53.11 20.03
CA ILE A 482 -44.73 -52.39 19.21
C ILE A 482 -45.46 -51.26 19.99
N LYS A 483 -45.38 -51.23 21.33
CA LYS A 483 -46.03 -50.21 22.17
C LYS A 483 -45.17 -49.00 22.55
N ARG A 484 -43.91 -48.91 22.07
CA ARG A 484 -43.03 -47.75 22.27
C ARG A 484 -42.87 -46.83 21.05
N LYS A 485 -43.62 -47.09 19.97
CA LYS A 485 -43.87 -46.13 18.88
C LYS A 485 -45.33 -45.66 18.95
N ARG A 486 -45.60 -44.77 19.91
CA ARG A 486 -46.70 -43.80 19.91
C ARG A 486 -46.25 -42.61 20.74
#